data_AF-A0A1B9FYK2-F1
#
_entry.id   AF-A0A1B9FYK2-F1
#
_cell.length_a   1.000
_cell.length_b   1.000
_cell.length_c   1.000
_cell.angle_alpha   90.00
_cell.angle_beta   90.00
_cell.angle_gamma   90.00
#
_symmetry.space_group_name_H-M   'P 1'
#
loop_
_entity.id
_entity.type
_entity.pdbx_description
1 polymer ?
#
loop_
_entity_poly.entity_id
_entity_poly.type
_entity_poly.pdbx_seq_one_letter_code
_entity_poly.pdbx_strand_id
1 'polypeptide(L)'
;MFCIPPHLQEEVHRPRYDHQFLAFSISDDQPLLKARTLVQIDNPVYLGGVEITEPSQWGKGDLEKQSYDLPRRSPKNKKGRIPILFRIGLILSFFILHLILHPFSLSLPFSKHISVPPLDPSFISHCHSLLSPPDGLYATRLDKLSSILQNGVAWISEPSPSTSYFTAFSPSSWHLSERPFLIAIHNSSITILTPSFETLRASLVVNDLPLEVREKVEWVEWREDESPYSVLSSYLAQRGVGGFMLDDGVRQFVGRGLKRDMKAENKGGLEDEIRGLRERKEGWEVGLMRCANQFTLHAIRKTRQRMYIGISESQTSKILEEEMGRTGMVGGEGLVLFGENAALPHGSGTDRKLTKKDLVLIDAGGKWGGYVSDITRTFALPSSTIPKSHIKLWETVRQAQIAPYELLNSSNGTLTFGDLDKSARAVVSNWKNGDSLSLSTSKDSIDYSIFTHRLGHGIGLEGHESPYVIQGPQGEREIEVGNVFSLEPGIYLPSNGHEVNGLKGIGVRLEDCVVLTRGDDGTWGGEWLSGPVEGWGDI
;
A
#
# COMPACT_ATOMS: atom_id res chain seq x y z
N MET A 1 12.55 18.15 27.89
CA MET A 1 12.07 16.77 28.13
C MET A 1 10.64 16.71 27.62
N PHE A 2 10.47 16.41 26.33
CA PHE A 2 9.18 16.18 25.68
C PHE A 2 9.38 15.02 24.72
N CYS A 3 8.73 13.89 25.01
CA CYS A 3 8.83 12.65 24.23
C CYS A 3 7.85 12.70 23.05
N ILE A 4 8.36 12.36 21.87
CA ILE A 4 7.63 12.13 20.62
C ILE A 4 7.15 10.66 20.63
N PRO A 5 5.89 10.33 20.29
CA PRO A 5 5.43 8.94 20.17
C PRO A 5 5.91 8.29 18.86
N PRO A 6 6.43 7.04 18.88
CA PRO A 6 6.89 6.34 17.70
C PRO A 6 5.72 5.63 16.98
N HIS A 7 5.37 6.12 15.80
CA HIS A 7 4.57 5.39 14.79
C HIS A 7 5.38 5.22 13.49
N LEU A 8 6.70 5.07 13.65
CA LEU A 8 7.67 4.83 12.59
C LEU A 8 8.49 3.63 13.01
N GLN A 9 8.05 2.43 12.65
CA GLN A 9 8.90 1.23 12.47
C GLN A 9 8.05 0.06 11.96
N GLU A 10 7.62 0.17 10.70
CA GLU A 10 7.64 -0.98 9.79
C GLU A 10 8.56 -0.60 8.62
N GLU A 11 9.27 -1.61 8.11
CA GLU A 11 10.61 -1.53 7.54
C GLU A 11 10.72 -0.78 6.20
N VAL A 12 11.43 0.35 6.20
CA VAL A 12 12.08 0.89 5.00
C VAL A 12 13.59 0.91 5.23
N HIS A 13 14.21 -0.26 5.11
CA HIS A 13 15.61 -0.34 4.70
C HIS A 13 15.67 -0.65 3.22
N ARG A 14 15.51 0.41 2.40
CA ARG A 14 15.89 0.37 0.99
C ARG A 14 17.38 0.71 0.89
N PRO A 15 18.26 -0.21 0.45
CA PRO A 15 19.64 0.14 0.17
C PRO A 15 19.68 1.11 -1.01
N ARG A 16 20.41 2.23 -0.86
CA ARG A 16 20.89 3.00 -2.01
C ARG A 16 21.93 2.14 -2.71
N TYR A 17 21.61 1.61 -3.88
CA TYR A 17 22.62 1.03 -4.77
C TYR A 17 23.22 2.15 -5.61
N ASP A 18 24.48 2.49 -5.31
CA ASP A 18 25.34 3.23 -6.22
C ASP A 18 25.70 2.31 -7.39
N HIS A 19 25.43 2.77 -8.62
CA HIS A 19 25.82 2.09 -9.83
C HIS A 19 27.34 2.17 -10.03
N GLN A 20 28.03 1.03 -9.95
CA GLN A 20 29.26 0.82 -10.72
C GLN A 20 29.21 -0.52 -11.44
N PHE A 21 29.28 -0.42 -12.76
CA PHE A 21 29.49 -1.52 -13.70
C PHE A 21 30.83 -2.19 -13.44
N LEU A 22 30.89 -3.52 -13.56
CA LEU A 22 31.97 -4.25 -14.23
C LEU A 22 31.48 -5.67 -14.59
N ALA A 23 31.62 -6.00 -15.88
CA ALA A 23 31.29 -7.29 -16.49
C ALA A 23 32.48 -8.29 -16.39
N PHE A 24 32.25 -9.52 -16.88
CA PHE A 24 33.10 -10.74 -16.94
C PHE A 24 32.95 -11.69 -15.73
N SER A 25 32.87 -13.02 -15.83
CA SER A 25 33.14 -14.02 -16.90
C SER A 25 32.33 -15.31 -16.63
N ILE A 26 31.90 -16.09 -17.64
CA ILE A 26 32.48 -17.37 -18.11
C ILE A 26 32.49 -18.53 -17.09
N SER A 27 32.06 -19.68 -17.60
CA SER A 27 31.80 -21.01 -17.05
C SER A 27 32.99 -21.82 -16.53
N ASP A 28 32.64 -22.72 -15.59
CA ASP A 28 33.12 -24.09 -15.33
C ASP A 28 34.56 -24.42 -14.88
N ASP A 29 34.55 -25.42 -13.97
CA ASP A 29 35.56 -26.41 -13.59
C ASP A 29 36.53 -26.17 -12.39
N GLN A 30 36.39 -27.08 -11.42
CA GLN A 30 37.22 -27.47 -10.26
C GLN A 30 38.61 -28.04 -10.70
N PRO A 31 39.61 -28.43 -9.84
CA PRO A 31 39.54 -28.77 -8.40
C PRO A 31 40.76 -28.41 -7.49
N LEU A 32 40.52 -28.59 -6.18
CA LEU A 32 41.39 -28.96 -5.05
C LEU A 32 42.93 -29.07 -5.23
N LEU A 33 43.68 -28.38 -4.34
CA LEU A 33 44.96 -28.90 -3.82
C LEU A 33 45.29 -28.37 -2.40
N LYS A 34 45.69 -29.31 -1.54
CA LYS A 34 46.12 -29.16 -0.14
C LYS A 34 47.55 -28.60 -0.03
N ALA A 35 47.83 -27.76 0.97
CA ALA A 35 49.11 -27.77 1.69
C ALA A 35 48.98 -27.15 3.10
N ARG A 36 49.57 -27.84 4.09
CA ARG A 36 49.71 -27.50 5.52
C ARG A 36 51.06 -26.78 5.77
N THR A 37 51.13 -25.80 6.68
CA THR A 37 52.18 -25.57 7.73
C THR A 37 51.80 -24.30 8.53
N LEU A 38 51.39 -24.39 9.81
CA LEU A 38 52.15 -24.26 11.08
C LEU A 38 52.62 -22.83 11.49
N VAL A 39 52.08 -22.36 12.64
CA VAL A 39 52.68 -21.56 13.75
C VAL A 39 53.05 -20.08 13.40
N GLN A 40 52.72 -19.02 14.14
CA GLN A 40 52.86 -18.72 15.57
C GLN A 40 52.04 -17.47 15.97
N ILE A 41 51.71 -17.40 17.25
CA ILE A 41 51.12 -16.29 18.01
C ILE A 41 52.16 -15.18 18.25
N ASP A 42 51.77 -13.90 18.26
CA ASP A 42 52.11 -12.94 19.35
C ASP A 42 51.50 -11.53 19.18
N ASN A 43 51.03 -10.99 20.31
CA ASN A 43 50.62 -9.60 20.57
C ASN A 43 51.83 -8.64 20.58
N PRO A 44 51.59 -7.32 20.63
CA PRO A 44 51.99 -6.64 21.87
C PRO A 44 51.01 -5.58 22.41
N VAL A 45 51.09 -5.43 23.73
CA VAL A 45 50.51 -4.42 24.61
C VAL A 45 51.64 -3.46 25.04
N TYR A 46 51.38 -2.14 25.23
CA TYR A 46 51.57 -1.42 26.52
C TYR A 46 51.61 0.14 26.48
N LEU A 47 50.91 0.70 27.50
CA LEU A 47 51.19 1.85 28.43
C LEU A 47 51.37 3.28 27.86
N GLY A 48 50.93 4.37 28.50
CA GLY A 48 50.35 4.67 29.83
C GLY A 48 49.89 6.15 29.83
N GLY A 49 48.88 6.57 30.60
CA GLY A 49 48.99 7.32 31.88
C GLY A 49 49.55 8.76 31.73
N VAL A 50 49.10 9.86 32.34
CA VAL A 50 48.19 10.19 33.45
C VAL A 50 48.02 11.73 33.47
N GLU A 51 46.86 12.19 33.95
CA GLU A 51 46.48 13.45 34.64
C GLU A 51 46.48 14.89 34.06
N ILE A 52 45.48 15.58 34.62
CA ILE A 52 44.91 16.91 34.44
C ILE A 52 45.59 17.91 35.41
N THR A 53 45.80 19.16 34.99
CA THR A 53 45.74 20.33 35.90
C THR A 53 45.20 21.56 35.17
N GLU A 54 44.41 22.33 35.91
CA GLU A 54 43.59 23.49 35.50
C GLU A 54 44.31 24.84 35.87
N PRO A 55 43.70 26.05 35.74
CA PRO A 55 44.32 27.19 35.04
C PRO A 55 44.65 28.42 35.93
N SER A 56 45.49 29.34 35.45
CA SER A 56 45.64 30.76 35.90
C SER A 56 46.87 31.37 35.19
N GLN A 57 47.07 32.67 34.92
CA GLN A 57 46.35 33.93 35.05
C GLN A 57 47.22 35.01 34.32
N TRP A 58 46.58 36.05 33.74
CA TRP A 58 47.10 37.44 33.52
C TRP A 58 48.31 37.60 32.56
N GLY A 59 48.44 38.56 31.65
CA GLY A 59 47.91 39.91 31.45
C GLY A 59 49.07 40.81 30.96
N LYS A 60 48.79 41.79 30.08
CA LYS A 60 49.68 42.77 29.40
C LYS A 60 50.25 42.29 28.04
N GLY A 61 50.19 43.05 26.94
CA GLY A 61 49.65 44.38 26.65
C GLY A 61 49.92 44.72 25.16
N ASP A 62 49.21 45.73 24.64
CA ASP A 62 49.65 46.83 23.74
C ASP A 62 50.60 46.49 22.56
N LEU A 63 50.38 46.79 21.28
CA LEU A 63 49.80 47.88 20.48
C LEU A 63 49.69 47.33 19.03
N GLU A 64 48.84 47.76 18.10
CA GLU A 64 48.91 49.04 17.40
C GLU A 64 47.70 49.17 16.46
N LYS A 65 47.10 50.36 16.42
CA LYS A 65 45.96 50.73 15.57
C LYS A 65 46.48 51.19 14.20
N GLN A 66 45.91 50.70 13.12
CA GLN A 66 45.86 51.43 11.85
C GLN A 66 44.43 51.85 11.55
N SER A 67 44.20 53.14 11.71
CA SER A 67 43.00 53.89 11.32
C SER A 67 43.09 54.32 9.86
N TYR A 68 42.02 54.10 9.09
CA TYR A 68 41.82 54.76 7.80
C TYR A 68 40.89 55.97 7.97
N ASP A 69 41.42 57.15 7.61
CA ASP A 69 40.72 58.43 7.55
C ASP A 69 39.78 58.50 6.33
N LEU A 70 38.56 58.97 6.55
CA LEU A 70 37.67 59.46 5.49
C LEU A 70 37.33 60.95 5.75
N PRO A 71 37.44 61.82 4.74
CA PRO A 71 37.34 63.26 4.94
C PRO A 71 35.89 63.73 5.18
N ARG A 72 35.68 64.42 6.30
CA ARG A 72 34.47 65.21 6.57
C ARG A 72 34.42 66.43 5.66
N ARG A 73 33.44 66.47 4.75
CA ARG A 73 32.93 67.72 4.16
C ARG A 73 31.44 67.86 4.48
N SER A 74 31.11 68.87 5.28
CA SER A 74 29.74 69.28 5.59
C SER A 74 29.14 70.10 4.44
N PRO A 75 27.97 69.74 3.88
CA PRO A 75 27.17 70.69 3.11
C PRO A 75 26.16 71.38 4.05
N LYS A 76 26.13 72.70 3.96
CA LYS A 76 25.17 73.58 4.65
C LYS A 76 23.74 73.20 4.25
N ASN A 77 22.92 72.90 5.25
CA ASN A 77 21.48 72.71 5.15
C ASN A 77 20.80 73.99 4.62
N LYS A 78 20.28 73.97 3.38
CA LYS A 78 19.16 74.82 2.95
C LYS A 78 17.94 73.92 2.76
N LYS A 79 17.02 73.96 3.72
CA LYS A 79 15.72 73.27 3.64
C LYS A 79 14.85 73.94 2.57
N GLY A 80 14.89 73.44 1.34
CA GLY A 80 13.84 73.68 0.35
C GLY A 80 12.64 72.79 0.68
N ARG A 81 11.55 73.37 1.22
CA ARG A 81 10.28 72.66 1.34
C ARG A 81 9.71 72.44 -0.06
N ILE A 82 9.66 71.19 -0.51
CA ILE A 82 8.91 70.81 -1.71
C ILE A 82 7.42 71.10 -1.43
N PRO A 83 6.73 71.89 -2.27
CA PRO A 83 5.32 72.21 -2.08
C PRO A 83 4.47 70.93 -2.01
N ILE A 84 3.52 70.88 -1.09
CA ILE A 84 2.64 69.72 -0.85
C ILE A 84 1.94 69.25 -2.15
N LEU A 85 1.62 70.18 -3.05
CA LEU A 85 1.03 69.91 -4.37
C LEU A 85 1.92 69.01 -5.26
N PHE A 86 3.24 69.12 -5.16
CA PHE A 86 4.18 68.31 -5.95
C PHE A 86 4.27 66.87 -5.43
N ARG A 87 4.09 66.67 -4.12
CA ARG A 87 4.01 65.32 -3.52
C ARG A 87 2.69 64.63 -3.86
N ILE A 88 1.60 65.38 -3.88
CA ILE A 88 0.28 64.89 -4.31
C ILE A 88 0.32 64.48 -5.80
N GLY A 89 0.97 65.30 -6.64
CA GLY A 89 1.15 64.98 -8.07
C GLY A 89 1.93 63.69 -8.32
N LEU A 90 2.99 63.43 -7.54
CA LEU A 90 3.79 62.20 -7.64
C LEU A 90 3.02 60.94 -7.20
N ILE A 91 2.17 61.06 -6.17
CA ILE A 91 1.32 59.95 -5.71
C ILE A 91 0.21 59.67 -6.73
N LEU A 92 -0.41 60.73 -7.28
CA LEU A 92 -1.42 60.60 -8.33
C LEU A 92 -0.84 60.04 -9.63
N SER A 93 0.39 60.40 -10.02
CA SER A 93 1.03 59.80 -11.19
C SER A 93 1.33 58.32 -11.00
N PHE A 94 1.67 57.90 -9.77
CA PHE A 94 1.85 56.47 -9.45
C PHE A 94 0.52 55.72 -9.50
N PHE A 95 -0.57 56.30 -8.98
CA PHE A 95 -1.91 55.71 -9.04
C PHE A 95 -2.46 55.61 -10.46
N ILE A 96 -2.28 56.65 -11.28
CA ILE A 96 -2.69 56.67 -12.68
C ILE A 96 -1.86 55.68 -13.50
N LEU A 97 -0.55 55.58 -13.26
CA LEU A 97 0.31 54.59 -13.90
C LEU A 97 -0.08 53.15 -13.48
N HIS A 98 -0.50 52.93 -12.24
CA HIS A 98 -1.02 51.64 -11.78
C HIS A 98 -2.36 51.27 -12.43
N LEU A 99 -3.26 52.25 -12.61
CA LEU A 99 -4.55 52.06 -13.28
C LEU A 99 -4.40 51.83 -14.80
N ILE A 100 -3.37 52.38 -15.44
CA ILE A 100 -3.10 52.21 -16.87
C ILE A 100 -2.31 50.93 -17.16
N LEU A 101 -1.39 50.52 -16.26
CA LEU A 101 -0.58 49.30 -16.42
C LEU A 101 -1.27 48.03 -15.87
N HIS A 102 -2.33 48.17 -15.09
CA HIS A 102 -3.23 47.07 -14.72
C HIS A 102 -4.60 47.26 -15.36
N PRO A 103 -4.73 47.16 -16.70
CA PRO A 103 -6.06 46.99 -17.26
C PRO A 103 -6.55 45.65 -16.73
N PHE A 104 -7.69 45.67 -16.04
CA PHE A 104 -8.57 44.55 -15.79
C PHE A 104 -7.86 43.19 -15.80
N SER A 105 -7.56 42.67 -14.62
CA SER A 105 -7.62 41.22 -14.42
C SER A 105 -9.05 40.80 -14.77
N LEU A 106 -9.34 40.69 -16.07
CA LEU A 106 -10.44 39.88 -16.56
C LEU A 106 -10.16 38.53 -15.92
N SER A 107 -10.94 38.25 -14.88
CA SER A 107 -11.28 36.91 -14.46
C SER A 107 -11.47 36.13 -15.75
N LEU A 108 -10.44 35.36 -16.11
CA LEU A 108 -10.56 34.26 -17.06
C LEU A 108 -11.87 33.57 -16.68
N PRO A 109 -12.72 33.21 -17.66
CA PRO A 109 -13.98 32.56 -17.35
C PRO A 109 -13.58 31.36 -16.49
N PHE A 110 -13.97 31.40 -15.21
CA PHE A 110 -13.76 30.29 -14.31
C PHE A 110 -14.32 29.11 -15.08
N SER A 111 -13.43 28.22 -15.51
CA SER A 111 -13.83 26.89 -15.97
C SER A 111 -14.84 26.43 -14.94
N LYS A 112 -16.07 26.10 -15.35
CA LYS A 112 -17.09 25.61 -14.42
C LYS A 112 -16.43 24.52 -13.59
N HIS A 113 -16.00 24.85 -12.38
CA HIS A 113 -15.47 23.87 -11.46
C HIS A 113 -16.69 23.04 -11.12
N ILE A 114 -16.81 21.88 -11.76
CA ILE A 114 -17.77 20.86 -11.37
C ILE A 114 -17.29 20.45 -9.98
N SER A 115 -17.84 21.07 -8.93
CA SER A 115 -17.54 20.72 -7.55
C SER A 115 -17.89 19.24 -7.36
N VAL A 116 -16.97 18.43 -6.84
CA VAL A 116 -17.28 17.03 -6.55
C VAL A 116 -18.36 17.07 -5.47
N PRO A 117 -19.58 16.58 -5.76
CA PRO A 117 -20.66 16.60 -4.78
C PRO A 117 -20.23 15.79 -3.56
N PRO A 118 -20.64 16.17 -2.33
CA PRO A 118 -20.40 15.32 -1.17
C PRO A 118 -21.04 13.94 -1.40
N LEU A 119 -20.48 12.92 -0.74
CA LEU A 119 -21.13 11.61 -0.70
C LEU A 119 -22.51 11.75 -0.05
N ASP A 120 -23.46 10.94 -0.51
CA ASP A 120 -24.82 10.91 0.02
C ASP A 120 -24.78 10.63 1.54
N PRO A 121 -25.37 11.50 2.39
CA PRO A 121 -25.47 11.23 3.82
C PRO A 121 -26.11 9.87 4.16
N SER A 122 -27.04 9.39 3.34
CA SER A 122 -27.66 8.08 3.53
C SER A 122 -26.64 6.94 3.34
N PHE A 123 -25.77 7.06 2.35
CA PHE A 123 -24.67 6.13 2.09
C PHE A 123 -23.64 6.13 3.23
N ILE A 124 -23.25 7.30 3.71
CA ILE A 124 -22.31 7.42 4.85
C ILE A 124 -22.91 6.76 6.10
N SER A 125 -24.19 7.04 6.39
CA SER A 125 -24.90 6.41 7.51
C SER A 125 -24.94 4.88 7.39
N HIS A 126 -25.21 4.37 6.18
CA HIS A 126 -25.14 2.93 5.90
C HIS A 126 -23.73 2.36 6.15
N CYS A 127 -22.68 3.02 5.67
CA CYS A 127 -21.30 2.60 5.90
C CYS A 127 -20.93 2.53 7.39
N HIS A 128 -21.41 3.48 8.20
CA HIS A 128 -21.24 3.42 9.66
C HIS A 128 -22.01 2.28 10.29
N SER A 129 -23.22 1.98 9.82
CA SER A 129 -24.02 0.84 10.33
C SER A 129 -23.32 -0.51 10.12
N LEU A 130 -22.49 -0.63 9.07
CA LEU A 130 -21.73 -1.84 8.78
C LEU A 130 -20.51 -2.04 9.70
N LEU A 131 -20.08 -1.03 10.46
CA LEU A 131 -18.97 -1.21 11.42
C LEU A 131 -19.32 -2.16 12.57
N SER A 132 -20.62 -2.42 12.78
CA SER A 132 -21.09 -3.50 13.64
C SER A 132 -21.26 -4.78 12.82
N PRO A 133 -20.54 -5.87 13.15
CA PRO A 133 -20.74 -7.16 12.49
C PRO A 133 -22.13 -7.72 12.78
N PRO A 134 -22.70 -8.55 11.89
CA PRO A 134 -23.94 -9.27 12.17
C PRO A 134 -23.79 -10.23 13.35
N ASP A 135 -24.86 -10.42 14.11
CA ASP A 135 -24.89 -11.40 15.20
C ASP A 135 -24.59 -12.81 14.67
N GLY A 136 -23.75 -13.57 15.38
CA GLY A 136 -23.41 -14.93 14.98
C GLY A 136 -22.32 -15.04 13.91
N LEU A 137 -21.76 -13.92 13.43
CA LEU A 137 -20.76 -13.91 12.36
C LEU A 137 -19.53 -14.74 12.74
N TYR A 138 -18.93 -14.47 13.90
CA TYR A 138 -17.70 -15.15 14.30
C TYR A 138 -17.97 -16.60 14.70
N ALA A 139 -19.09 -16.89 15.36
CA ALA A 139 -19.50 -18.27 15.63
C ALA A 139 -19.59 -19.09 14.33
N THR A 140 -20.24 -18.55 13.30
CA THR A 140 -20.37 -19.20 11.98
C THR A 140 -19.00 -19.43 11.33
N ARG A 141 -18.09 -18.45 11.39
CA ARG A 141 -16.73 -18.58 10.83
C ARG A 141 -15.90 -19.63 11.56
N LEU A 142 -15.99 -19.68 12.88
CA LEU A 142 -15.33 -20.71 13.70
C LEU A 142 -15.86 -22.11 13.40
N ASP A 143 -17.17 -22.24 13.20
CA ASP A 143 -17.79 -23.52 12.81
C ASP A 143 -17.36 -23.95 11.40
N LYS A 144 -17.29 -23.02 10.43
CA LYS A 144 -16.76 -23.28 9.08
C LYS A 144 -15.30 -23.75 9.15
N LEU A 145 -14.44 -23.04 9.87
CA LEU A 145 -13.04 -23.46 10.05
C LEU A 145 -12.96 -24.85 10.70
N SER A 146 -13.73 -25.08 11.75
CA SER A 146 -13.73 -26.38 12.45
C SER A 146 -14.29 -27.52 11.61
N SER A 147 -15.15 -27.23 10.63
CA SER A 147 -15.66 -28.25 9.69
C SER A 147 -14.62 -28.67 8.64
N ILE A 148 -13.71 -27.77 8.27
CA ILE A 148 -12.57 -28.05 7.38
C ILE A 148 -11.49 -28.81 8.14
N LEU A 149 -11.23 -28.40 9.39
CA LEU A 149 -10.29 -29.08 10.27
C LEU A 149 -10.81 -30.48 10.61
N GLN A 150 -9.98 -31.50 10.38
CA GLN A 150 -10.29 -32.86 10.83
C GLN A 150 -10.29 -32.93 12.36
N ASN A 151 -11.03 -33.88 12.94
CA ASN A 151 -11.04 -34.12 14.38
C ASN A 151 -9.61 -34.26 14.94
N GLY A 152 -9.30 -33.52 16.00
CA GLY A 152 -8.00 -33.57 16.67
C GLY A 152 -6.90 -32.75 15.99
N VAL A 153 -7.25 -31.84 15.08
CA VAL A 153 -6.32 -30.87 14.46
C VAL A 153 -6.70 -29.45 14.89
N ALA A 154 -5.73 -28.69 15.39
CA ALA A 154 -5.91 -27.26 15.66
C ALA A 154 -5.31 -26.41 14.53
N TRP A 155 -6.01 -25.34 14.14
CA TRP A 155 -5.41 -24.27 13.34
C TRP A 155 -4.72 -23.27 14.28
N ILE A 156 -3.45 -22.97 14.04
CA ILE A 156 -2.62 -22.14 14.91
C ILE A 156 -2.12 -20.93 14.12
N SER A 157 -2.31 -19.75 14.70
CA SER A 157 -1.91 -18.47 14.13
C SER A 157 -1.26 -17.57 15.18
N GLU A 158 -0.62 -16.51 14.70
CA GLU A 158 -0.23 -15.34 15.50
C GLU A 158 -1.32 -14.24 15.31
N PRO A 159 -1.28 -13.10 16.02
CA PRO A 159 -2.10 -11.95 15.66
C PRO A 159 -1.92 -11.58 14.18
N SER A 160 -2.94 -11.85 13.37
CA SER A 160 -2.91 -11.73 11.92
C SER A 160 -4.31 -11.38 11.37
N PRO A 161 -4.42 -10.96 10.10
CA PRO A 161 -5.71 -10.76 9.45
C PRO A 161 -6.60 -12.02 9.44
N SER A 162 -6.02 -13.22 9.31
CA SER A 162 -6.76 -14.48 9.49
C SER A 162 -7.32 -14.62 10.90
N THR A 163 -6.52 -14.27 11.92
CA THR A 163 -6.98 -14.28 13.32
C THR A 163 -8.12 -13.28 13.52
N SER A 164 -8.04 -12.08 12.94
CA SER A 164 -9.13 -11.11 12.97
C SER A 164 -10.39 -11.62 12.28
N TYR A 165 -10.26 -12.32 11.16
CA TYR A 165 -11.38 -12.90 10.43
C TYR A 165 -12.17 -13.88 11.31
N PHE A 166 -11.49 -14.78 12.03
CA PHE A 166 -12.14 -15.81 12.85
C PHE A 166 -12.56 -15.34 14.24
N THR A 167 -11.89 -14.34 14.82
CA THR A 167 -12.03 -14.03 16.25
C THR A 167 -12.24 -12.55 16.58
N ALA A 168 -12.27 -11.66 15.58
CA ALA A 168 -12.22 -10.20 15.76
C ALA A 168 -10.93 -9.67 16.43
N PHE A 169 -10.00 -10.53 16.82
CA PHE A 169 -8.74 -10.11 17.42
C PHE A 169 -7.86 -9.42 16.37
N SER A 170 -7.69 -8.11 16.50
CA SER A 170 -6.92 -7.31 15.55
C SER A 170 -5.40 -7.48 15.75
N PRO A 171 -4.59 -7.59 14.67
CA PRO A 171 -3.13 -7.50 14.78
C PRO A 171 -2.66 -6.17 15.37
N SER A 172 -3.45 -5.09 15.25
CA SER A 172 -3.14 -3.81 15.90
C SER A 172 -3.29 -3.84 17.42
N SER A 173 -4.01 -4.82 17.96
CA SER A 173 -4.20 -4.96 19.41
C SER A 173 -3.02 -5.68 20.09
N TRP A 174 -2.17 -6.36 19.31
CA TRP A 174 -1.00 -7.07 19.82
C TRP A 174 0.12 -7.16 18.81
N HIS A 175 1.18 -6.39 19.04
CA HIS A 175 2.37 -6.44 18.19
C HIS A 175 3.14 -7.75 18.38
N LEU A 176 3.63 -8.29 17.27
CA LEU A 176 4.48 -9.48 17.28
C LEU A 176 5.85 -9.14 17.87
N SER A 177 6.39 -10.04 18.67
CA SER A 177 7.73 -9.94 19.26
C SER A 177 8.44 -11.29 19.22
N GLU A 178 9.66 -11.41 19.72
CA GLU A 178 10.34 -12.69 19.91
C GLU A 178 9.56 -13.66 20.82
N ARG A 179 8.68 -13.14 21.68
CA ARG A 179 7.82 -13.92 22.58
C ARG A 179 6.56 -14.38 21.84
N PRO A 180 6.33 -15.69 21.70
CA PRO A 180 5.12 -16.20 21.06
C PRO A 180 3.84 -15.80 21.80
N PHE A 181 2.91 -15.24 21.02
CA PHE A 181 1.52 -15.06 21.38
C PHE A 181 0.70 -15.79 20.31
N LEU A 182 0.10 -16.93 20.68
CA LEU A 182 -0.48 -17.85 19.71
C LEU A 182 -1.98 -18.01 19.94
N ILE A 183 -2.73 -18.06 18.86
CA ILE A 183 -4.15 -18.35 18.85
C ILE A 183 -4.31 -19.73 18.21
N ALA A 184 -4.86 -20.69 18.94
CA ALA A 184 -5.18 -22.01 18.43
C ALA A 184 -6.69 -22.21 18.42
N ILE A 185 -7.25 -22.62 17.28
CA ILE A 185 -8.68 -22.87 17.09
C ILE A 185 -8.91 -24.36 16.83
N HIS A 186 -9.79 -24.96 17.61
CA HIS A 186 -10.22 -26.37 17.47
C HIS A 186 -11.63 -26.54 18.02
N ASN A 187 -12.51 -27.22 17.28
CA ASN A 187 -13.92 -27.44 17.66
C ASN A 187 -14.62 -26.14 18.12
N SER A 188 -14.42 -25.07 17.36
CA SER A 188 -14.94 -23.72 17.62
C SER A 188 -14.56 -23.15 18.98
N SER A 189 -13.57 -23.73 19.66
CA SER A 189 -12.96 -23.23 20.89
C SER A 189 -11.65 -22.51 20.54
N ILE A 190 -11.36 -21.43 21.25
CA ILE A 190 -10.21 -20.56 20.98
C ILE A 190 -9.28 -20.67 22.18
N THR A 191 -8.06 -21.14 21.97
CA THR A 191 -7.00 -21.14 22.98
C THR A 191 -6.04 -19.99 22.69
N ILE A 192 -5.83 -19.11 23.67
CA ILE A 192 -4.84 -18.03 23.58
C ILE A 192 -3.65 -18.37 24.48
N LEU A 193 -2.49 -18.58 23.86
CA LEU A 193 -1.21 -18.73 24.53
C LEU A 193 -0.55 -17.35 24.70
N THR A 194 -0.25 -16.96 25.93
CA THR A 194 0.37 -15.67 26.26
C THR A 194 1.50 -15.86 27.29
N PRO A 195 2.56 -15.02 27.28
CA PRO A 195 3.53 -15.00 28.38
C PRO A 195 2.82 -14.71 29.70
N SER A 196 3.17 -15.41 30.78
CA SER A 196 2.49 -15.27 32.09
C SER A 196 2.50 -13.85 32.64
N PHE A 197 3.56 -13.07 32.37
CA PHE A 197 3.65 -11.68 32.84
C PHE A 197 2.75 -10.72 32.04
N GLU A 198 2.23 -11.15 30.89
CA GLU A 198 1.41 -10.37 29.97
C GLU A 198 -0.07 -10.76 30.01
N THR A 199 -0.45 -11.75 30.82
CA THR A 199 -1.83 -12.26 30.95
C THR A 199 -2.84 -11.15 31.20
N LEU A 200 -2.53 -10.19 32.07
CA LEU A 200 -3.40 -9.05 32.33
C LEU A 200 -3.64 -8.23 31.06
N ARG A 201 -2.59 -7.85 30.33
CA ARG A 201 -2.71 -7.08 29.10
C ARG A 201 -3.50 -7.86 28.04
N ALA A 202 -3.26 -9.16 27.91
CA ALA A 202 -3.98 -10.01 26.99
C ALA A 202 -5.48 -10.08 27.31
N SER A 203 -5.84 -10.20 28.59
CA SER A 203 -7.25 -10.21 29.02
C SER A 203 -8.00 -8.92 28.69
N LEU A 204 -7.32 -7.76 28.73
CA LEU A 204 -7.94 -6.49 28.35
C LEU A 204 -8.32 -6.46 26.87
N VAL A 205 -7.47 -7.00 26.00
CA VAL A 205 -7.78 -7.13 24.56
C VAL A 205 -8.98 -8.05 24.33
N VAL A 206 -9.07 -9.16 25.06
CA VAL A 206 -10.19 -10.11 24.95
C VAL A 206 -11.51 -9.55 25.47
N ASN A 207 -11.47 -8.65 26.45
CA ASN A 207 -12.68 -7.98 26.94
C ASN A 207 -13.35 -7.12 25.87
N ASP A 208 -12.58 -6.60 24.92
CA ASP A 208 -13.09 -5.79 23.80
C ASP A 208 -13.63 -6.65 22.64
N LEU A 209 -13.45 -7.97 22.67
CA LEU A 209 -13.97 -8.87 21.63
C LEU A 209 -15.49 -9.06 21.75
N PRO A 210 -16.19 -9.39 20.64
CA PRO A 210 -17.60 -9.76 20.66
C PRO A 210 -17.89 -10.88 21.69
N LEU A 211 -19.06 -10.81 22.34
CA LEU A 211 -19.44 -11.76 23.39
C LEU A 211 -19.36 -13.22 22.91
N GLU A 212 -19.83 -13.48 21.69
CA GLU A 212 -19.80 -14.81 21.06
C GLU A 212 -18.39 -15.40 20.90
N VAL A 213 -17.37 -14.55 20.78
CA VAL A 213 -15.96 -14.98 20.72
C VAL A 213 -15.43 -15.15 22.14
N ARG A 214 -15.67 -14.15 23.00
CA ARG A 214 -15.13 -14.12 24.37
C ARG A 214 -15.50 -15.36 25.18
N GLU A 215 -16.73 -15.85 25.03
CA GLU A 215 -17.23 -17.04 25.71
C GLU A 215 -16.55 -18.34 25.26
N LYS A 216 -15.86 -18.33 24.12
CA LYS A 216 -15.12 -19.47 23.56
C LYS A 216 -13.61 -19.42 23.84
N VAL A 217 -13.12 -18.37 24.50
CA VAL A 217 -11.68 -18.17 24.78
C VAL A 217 -11.26 -18.90 26.05
N GLU A 218 -10.22 -19.72 25.93
CA GLU A 218 -9.48 -20.31 27.04
C GLU A 218 -8.04 -19.78 27.05
N TRP A 219 -7.50 -19.57 28.26
CA TRP A 219 -6.16 -19.02 28.45
C TRP A 219 -5.13 -20.10 28.74
N VAL A 220 -3.96 -19.95 28.12
CA VAL A 220 -2.77 -20.74 28.42
C VAL A 220 -1.61 -19.78 28.64
N GLU A 221 -0.97 -19.90 29.78
CA GLU A 221 0.15 -19.06 30.16
C GLU A 221 1.45 -19.85 30.07
N TRP A 222 2.52 -19.22 29.60
CA TRP A 222 3.86 -19.79 29.63
C TRP A 222 4.85 -18.85 30.31
N ARG A 223 5.73 -19.41 31.13
CA ARG A 223 6.78 -18.63 31.82
C ARG A 223 7.99 -18.42 30.92
N GLU A 224 8.74 -17.36 31.17
CA GLU A 224 9.97 -17.04 30.42
C GLU A 224 11.03 -18.16 30.39
N ASP A 225 11.01 -19.09 31.36
CA ASP A 225 11.90 -20.25 31.43
C ASP A 225 11.32 -21.54 30.82
N GLU A 226 10.10 -21.50 30.26
CA GLU A 226 9.43 -22.61 29.61
C GLU A 226 9.47 -22.52 28.08
N SER A 227 9.29 -23.65 27.40
CA SER A 227 9.01 -23.63 25.96
C SER A 227 7.52 -23.31 25.75
N PRO A 228 7.15 -22.16 25.14
CA PRO A 228 5.76 -21.85 24.82
C PRO A 228 5.09 -22.94 23.99
N TYR A 229 5.85 -23.57 23.10
CA TYR A 229 5.35 -24.61 22.20
C TYR A 229 5.04 -25.92 22.95
N SER A 230 5.88 -26.29 23.92
CA SER A 230 5.64 -27.48 24.78
C SER A 230 4.43 -27.27 25.69
N VAL A 231 4.28 -26.06 26.24
CA VAL A 231 3.12 -25.67 27.05
C VAL A 231 1.83 -25.78 26.22
N LEU A 232 1.79 -25.14 25.04
CA LEU A 232 0.63 -25.21 24.15
C LEU A 232 0.34 -26.64 23.70
N SER A 233 1.37 -27.40 23.29
CA SER A 233 1.21 -28.79 22.88
C SER A 233 0.58 -29.66 23.98
N SER A 234 1.06 -29.50 25.22
CA SER A 234 0.56 -30.27 26.36
C SER A 234 -0.89 -29.93 26.67
N TYR A 235 -1.26 -28.65 26.59
CA TYR A 235 -2.62 -28.17 26.81
C TYR A 235 -3.60 -28.69 25.75
N LEU A 236 -3.20 -28.62 24.47
CA LEU A 236 -3.99 -29.10 23.34
C LEU A 236 -4.14 -30.63 23.35
N ALA A 237 -3.09 -31.37 23.71
CA ALA A 237 -3.14 -32.83 23.82
C ALA A 237 -4.17 -33.31 24.86
N GLN A 238 -4.35 -32.59 25.97
CA GLN A 238 -5.38 -32.90 26.98
C GLN A 238 -6.82 -32.72 26.46
N ARG A 239 -6.98 -31.98 25.36
CA ARG A 239 -8.26 -31.74 24.66
C ARG A 239 -8.44 -32.63 23.43
N GLY A 240 -7.60 -33.66 23.28
CA GLY A 240 -7.66 -34.59 22.15
C GLY A 240 -7.06 -34.03 20.86
N VAL A 241 -6.37 -32.88 20.89
CA VAL A 241 -5.68 -32.33 19.72
C VAL A 241 -4.29 -32.97 19.61
N GLY A 242 -4.10 -33.76 18.57
CA GLY A 242 -2.84 -34.44 18.26
C GLY A 242 -2.06 -33.82 17.11
N GLY A 243 -2.75 -33.08 16.22
CA GLY A 243 -2.15 -32.43 15.07
C GLY A 243 -2.39 -30.93 15.04
N PHE A 244 -1.65 -30.23 14.18
CA PHE A 244 -1.87 -28.80 13.95
C PHE A 244 -1.68 -28.42 12.49
N MET A 245 -2.23 -27.27 12.13
CA MET A 245 -2.04 -26.58 10.88
C MET A 245 -1.69 -25.14 11.17
N LEU A 246 -0.78 -24.54 10.38
CA LEU A 246 -0.35 -23.16 10.59
C LEU A 246 -1.11 -22.23 9.66
N ASP A 247 -1.43 -21.03 10.14
CA ASP A 247 -1.73 -19.89 9.27
C ASP A 247 -0.50 -19.55 8.42
N ASP A 248 -0.74 -19.10 7.18
CA ASP A 248 0.32 -18.77 6.21
C ASP A 248 1.28 -17.69 6.75
N GLY A 249 0.78 -16.80 7.61
CA GLY A 249 1.54 -15.68 8.20
C GLY A 249 2.41 -16.04 9.41
N VAL A 250 2.38 -17.29 9.91
CA VAL A 250 3.16 -17.67 11.10
C VAL A 250 4.66 -17.56 10.82
N ARG A 251 5.37 -16.84 11.69
CA ARG A 251 6.82 -16.64 11.54
C ARG A 251 7.58 -17.97 11.65
N GLN A 252 8.61 -18.12 10.82
CA GLN A 252 9.34 -19.38 10.64
C GLN A 252 9.88 -19.99 11.94
N PHE A 253 10.35 -19.17 12.90
CA PHE A 253 10.85 -19.71 14.17
C PHE A 253 9.73 -20.26 15.05
N VAL A 254 8.54 -19.65 15.04
CA VAL A 254 7.33 -20.15 15.72
C VAL A 254 6.91 -21.48 15.10
N GLY A 255 6.80 -21.53 13.76
CA GLY A 255 6.45 -22.76 13.05
C GLY A 255 7.42 -23.90 13.32
N ARG A 256 8.74 -23.64 13.35
CA ARG A 256 9.75 -24.64 13.73
C ARG A 256 9.63 -25.08 15.19
N GLY A 257 9.33 -24.16 16.11
CA GLY A 257 9.10 -24.46 17.51
C GLY A 257 7.91 -25.40 17.72
N LEU A 258 6.78 -25.10 17.06
CA LEU A 258 5.58 -25.94 17.07
C LEU A 258 5.85 -27.33 16.48
N LYS A 259 6.52 -27.41 15.32
CA LYS A 259 6.90 -28.70 14.70
C LYS A 259 7.81 -29.57 15.58
N ARG A 260 8.62 -28.95 16.44
CA ARG A 260 9.50 -29.67 17.36
C ARG A 260 8.74 -30.26 18.54
N ASP A 261 7.77 -29.52 19.07
CA ASP A 261 7.13 -29.84 20.36
C ASP A 261 5.74 -30.51 20.19
N MET A 262 5.11 -30.40 19.02
CA MET A 262 3.81 -31.03 18.70
C MET A 262 3.97 -32.27 17.81
N LYS A 263 3.08 -33.27 17.99
CA LYS A 263 3.23 -34.61 17.40
C LYS A 263 3.21 -34.65 15.86
N ALA A 264 2.37 -33.85 15.20
CA ALA A 264 2.30 -33.85 13.74
C ALA A 264 1.74 -32.54 13.18
N GLU A 265 2.45 -31.96 12.21
CA GLU A 265 1.91 -30.94 11.32
C GLU A 265 1.08 -31.63 10.23
N ASN A 266 -0.19 -31.28 10.11
CA ASN A 266 -1.05 -31.77 9.04
C ASN A 266 -0.74 -30.98 7.77
N LYS A 267 -0.22 -31.66 6.75
CA LYS A 267 0.13 -31.09 5.43
C LYS A 267 -0.86 -31.54 4.36
N GLY A 268 -2.15 -31.48 4.70
CA GLY A 268 -3.22 -32.18 4.01
C GLY A 268 -3.84 -31.48 2.79
N GLY A 269 -3.33 -30.31 2.36
CA GLY A 269 -3.93 -29.56 1.24
C GLY A 269 -5.20 -28.79 1.64
N LEU A 270 -5.49 -28.68 2.95
CA LEU A 270 -6.62 -27.92 3.48
C LEU A 270 -6.36 -26.40 3.47
N GLU A 271 -5.11 -25.99 3.18
CA GLU A 271 -4.68 -24.59 3.14
C GLU A 271 -5.55 -23.77 2.19
N ASP A 272 -5.83 -24.31 1.00
CA ASP A 272 -6.64 -23.65 0.00
C ASP A 272 -8.11 -23.56 0.41
N GLU A 273 -8.65 -24.57 1.10
CA GLU A 273 -10.02 -24.55 1.62
C GLU A 273 -10.19 -23.47 2.71
N ILE A 274 -9.25 -23.40 3.65
CA ILE A 274 -9.24 -22.38 4.72
C ILE A 274 -9.05 -20.99 4.11
N ARG A 275 -8.10 -20.84 3.18
CA ARG A 275 -7.89 -19.56 2.49
C ARG A 275 -9.15 -19.12 1.75
N GLY A 276 -9.82 -20.07 1.10
CA GLY A 276 -11.11 -19.89 0.44
C GLY A 276 -12.18 -19.21 1.31
N LEU A 277 -12.17 -19.42 2.63
CA LEU A 277 -13.09 -18.73 3.55
C LEU A 277 -12.92 -17.22 3.54
N ARG A 278 -11.67 -16.73 3.46
CA ARG A 278 -11.35 -15.31 3.34
C ARG A 278 -11.47 -14.82 1.91
N GLU A 279 -11.16 -15.66 0.93
CA GLU A 279 -11.22 -15.29 -0.49
C GLU A 279 -12.65 -14.95 -0.94
N ARG A 280 -13.65 -15.65 -0.39
CA ARG A 280 -15.07 -15.49 -0.73
C ARG A 280 -15.81 -14.65 0.31
N LYS A 281 -15.99 -13.37 -0.02
CA LYS A 281 -16.61 -12.37 0.86
C LYS A 281 -18.12 -12.56 0.90
N GLU A 282 -18.68 -12.45 2.09
CA GLU A 282 -20.12 -12.37 2.31
C GLU A 282 -20.62 -10.93 2.17
N GLY A 283 -21.95 -10.75 2.09
CA GLY A 283 -22.56 -9.45 1.80
C GLY A 283 -22.16 -8.31 2.75
N TRP A 284 -21.94 -8.61 4.04
CA TRP A 284 -21.46 -7.64 5.02
C TRP A 284 -20.02 -7.16 4.71
N GLU A 285 -19.13 -8.09 4.37
CA GLU A 285 -17.73 -7.81 4.01
C GLU A 285 -17.67 -6.99 2.71
N VAL A 286 -18.43 -7.40 1.70
CA VAL A 286 -18.58 -6.66 0.43
C VAL A 286 -19.12 -5.25 0.70
N GLY A 287 -20.06 -5.09 1.63
CA GLY A 287 -20.57 -3.78 2.05
C GLY A 287 -19.48 -2.87 2.61
N LEU A 288 -18.63 -3.38 3.51
CA LEU A 288 -17.50 -2.64 4.07
C LEU A 288 -16.48 -2.26 3.00
N MET A 289 -16.15 -3.19 2.11
CA MET A 289 -15.23 -2.94 1.00
C MET A 289 -15.78 -1.92 0.00
N ARG A 290 -17.08 -1.95 -0.30
CA ARG A 290 -17.76 -0.94 -1.12
C ARG A 290 -17.65 0.45 -0.50
N CYS A 291 -17.86 0.55 0.81
CA CYS A 291 -17.66 1.79 1.55
C CYS A 291 -16.22 2.31 1.45
N ALA A 292 -15.23 1.46 1.72
CA ALA A 292 -13.81 1.83 1.61
C ALA A 292 -13.46 2.33 0.19
N ASN A 293 -13.89 1.60 -0.85
CA ASN A 293 -13.62 1.96 -2.25
C ASN A 293 -14.29 3.29 -2.64
N GLN A 294 -15.55 3.52 -2.26
CA GLN A 294 -16.24 4.79 -2.54
C GLN A 294 -15.60 5.98 -1.80
N PHE A 295 -15.13 5.78 -0.57
CA PHE A 295 -14.42 6.82 0.18
C PHE A 295 -13.08 7.18 -0.45
N THR A 296 -12.27 6.18 -0.79
CA THR A 296 -11.01 6.37 -1.52
C THR A 296 -11.24 7.08 -2.85
N LEU A 297 -12.22 6.63 -3.63
CA LEU A 297 -12.54 7.25 -4.91
C LEU A 297 -12.98 8.71 -4.74
N HIS A 298 -13.81 9.00 -3.73
CA HIS A 298 -14.21 10.37 -3.42
C HIS A 298 -13.01 11.24 -3.05
N ALA A 299 -12.06 10.73 -2.27
CA ALA A 299 -10.84 11.44 -1.90
C ALA A 299 -9.94 11.73 -3.12
N ILE A 300 -9.79 10.78 -4.06
CA ILE A 300 -9.06 11.00 -5.32
C ILE A 300 -9.73 12.11 -6.14
N ARG A 301 -11.06 12.07 -6.27
CA ARG A 301 -11.84 13.11 -6.95
C ARG A 301 -11.63 14.49 -6.33
N LYS A 302 -11.71 14.59 -5.00
CA LYS A 302 -11.44 15.83 -4.24
C LYS A 302 -10.00 16.32 -4.43
N THR A 303 -9.05 15.40 -4.45
CA THR A 303 -7.63 15.69 -4.70
C THR A 303 -7.45 16.33 -6.06
N ARG A 304 -7.97 15.71 -7.13
CA ARG A 304 -7.91 16.23 -8.50
C ARG A 304 -8.46 17.66 -8.62
N GLN A 305 -9.51 18.02 -7.87
CA GLN A 305 -10.09 19.38 -7.93
C GLN A 305 -9.12 20.46 -7.46
N ARG A 306 -8.21 20.10 -6.54
CA ARG A 306 -7.24 21.01 -5.93
C ARG A 306 -5.92 21.04 -6.71
N MET A 307 -5.77 20.19 -7.74
CA MET A 307 -4.59 20.15 -8.59
C MET A 307 -4.61 21.24 -9.66
N TYR A 308 -3.42 21.67 -10.07
CA TYR A 308 -3.21 22.63 -11.16
C TYR A 308 -1.92 22.31 -11.91
N ILE A 309 -1.81 22.75 -13.16
CA ILE A 309 -0.56 22.60 -13.93
C ILE A 309 0.56 23.37 -13.22
N GLY A 310 1.67 22.69 -12.94
CA GLY A 310 2.78 23.20 -12.15
C GLY A 310 2.75 22.80 -10.67
N ILE A 311 1.74 22.08 -10.18
CA ILE A 311 1.80 21.42 -8.87
C ILE A 311 2.88 20.32 -8.90
N SER A 312 3.58 20.07 -7.78
CA SER A 312 4.48 18.91 -7.69
C SER A 312 3.81 17.67 -7.10
N GLU A 313 4.44 16.51 -7.30
CA GLU A 313 3.99 15.23 -6.75
C GLU A 313 3.81 15.33 -5.23
N SER A 314 4.77 15.88 -4.47
CA SER A 314 4.65 16.01 -3.02
C SER A 314 3.49 16.90 -2.57
N GLN A 315 3.22 17.99 -3.30
CA GLN A 315 2.08 18.87 -3.02
C GLN A 315 0.75 18.14 -3.25
N THR A 316 0.66 17.35 -4.32
CA THR A 316 -0.51 16.51 -4.60
C THR A 316 -0.64 15.38 -3.59
N SER A 317 0.45 14.71 -3.19
CA SER A 317 0.44 13.71 -2.12
C SER A 317 -0.07 14.29 -0.81
N LYS A 318 0.31 15.53 -0.46
CA LYS A 318 -0.20 16.18 0.75
C LYS A 318 -1.69 16.47 0.68
N ILE A 319 -2.17 16.90 -0.48
CA ILE A 319 -3.61 17.07 -0.72
C ILE A 319 -4.33 15.73 -0.56
N LEU A 320 -3.79 14.66 -1.15
CA LEU A 320 -4.37 13.31 -1.07
C LEU A 320 -4.45 12.81 0.37
N GLU A 321 -3.38 12.96 1.15
CA GLU A 321 -3.34 12.62 2.57
C GLU A 321 -4.44 13.38 3.35
N GLU A 322 -4.63 14.67 3.08
CA GLU A 322 -5.71 15.46 3.69
C GLU A 322 -7.10 14.95 3.30
N GLU A 323 -7.34 14.63 2.01
CA GLU A 323 -8.64 14.14 1.56
C GLU A 323 -8.92 12.73 2.09
N MET A 324 -7.93 11.84 2.11
CA MET A 324 -8.03 10.51 2.71
C MET A 324 -8.31 10.62 4.21
N GLY A 325 -7.62 11.50 4.93
CA GLY A 325 -7.87 11.73 6.36
C GLY A 325 -9.28 12.24 6.68
N ARG A 326 -9.95 12.92 5.74
CA ARG A 326 -11.35 13.36 5.92
C ARG A 326 -12.37 12.24 5.79
N THR A 327 -11.99 11.08 5.26
CA THR A 327 -12.91 9.93 5.10
C THR A 327 -13.20 9.23 6.42
N GLY A 328 -12.31 9.37 7.43
CA GLY A 328 -12.39 8.63 8.68
C GLY A 328 -11.95 7.16 8.57
N MET A 329 -11.44 6.73 7.41
CA MET A 329 -10.81 5.43 7.27
C MET A 329 -9.54 5.33 8.11
N VAL A 330 -9.20 4.12 8.55
CA VAL A 330 -7.96 3.81 9.24
C VAL A 330 -6.88 3.54 8.20
N GLY A 331 -5.72 4.18 8.36
CA GLY A 331 -4.75 4.23 7.28
C GLY A 331 -5.26 5.13 6.14
N GLY A 332 -4.40 5.35 5.15
CA GLY A 332 -4.65 6.33 4.11
C GLY A 332 -3.33 6.70 3.48
N GLU A 333 -2.86 5.82 2.61
CA GLU A 333 -1.62 6.01 1.88
C GLU A 333 -1.94 6.20 0.42
N GLY A 334 -1.04 6.90 -0.27
CA GLY A 334 -1.22 7.12 -1.69
C GLY A 334 0.08 7.44 -2.41
N LEU A 335 0.26 6.75 -3.52
CA LEU A 335 1.30 6.98 -4.48
C LEU A 335 0.81 8.03 -5.49
N VAL A 336 1.63 9.06 -5.72
CA VAL A 336 1.36 10.09 -6.73
C VAL A 336 2.54 10.19 -7.68
N LEU A 337 2.31 9.92 -8.96
CA LEU A 337 3.34 9.93 -9.99
C LEU A 337 2.86 10.70 -11.23
N PHE A 338 3.72 11.54 -11.79
CA PHE A 338 3.42 12.27 -13.03
C PHE A 338 4.28 11.79 -14.20
N GLY A 339 3.68 11.71 -15.39
CA GLY A 339 4.41 11.46 -16.64
C GLY A 339 5.37 10.28 -16.56
N GLU A 340 6.67 10.55 -16.68
CA GLU A 340 7.70 9.50 -16.72
C GLU A 340 7.89 8.77 -15.39
N ASN A 341 7.57 9.40 -14.27
CA ASN A 341 7.67 8.74 -12.97
C ASN A 341 6.64 7.60 -12.86
N ALA A 342 5.49 7.75 -13.53
CA ALA A 342 4.47 6.70 -13.62
C ALA A 342 4.91 5.51 -14.48
N ALA A 343 6.00 5.62 -15.26
CA ALA A 343 6.56 4.51 -16.03
C ALA A 343 7.28 3.47 -15.16
N LEU A 344 7.35 3.68 -13.85
CA LEU A 344 7.81 2.71 -12.87
C LEU A 344 6.61 2.32 -11.99
N PRO A 345 6.17 1.04 -11.99
CA PRO A 345 4.95 0.61 -11.31
C PRO A 345 4.87 1.02 -9.83
N HIS A 346 6.01 0.99 -9.14
CA HIS A 346 6.20 1.41 -7.75
C HIS A 346 7.24 2.55 -7.63
N GLY A 347 7.25 3.46 -8.62
CA GLY A 347 8.15 4.61 -8.63
C GLY A 347 8.04 5.43 -7.34
N SER A 348 9.15 5.98 -6.86
CA SER A 348 9.15 6.76 -5.59
C SER A 348 8.85 8.26 -5.82
N GLY A 349 8.51 8.64 -7.05
CA GLY A 349 8.44 10.04 -7.47
C GLY A 349 9.82 10.70 -7.52
N THR A 350 9.88 11.88 -8.14
CA THR A 350 11.07 12.75 -8.15
C THR A 350 10.74 14.17 -7.70
N ASP A 351 9.54 14.34 -7.13
CA ASP A 351 8.90 15.63 -6.84
C ASP A 351 8.76 16.52 -8.09
N ARG A 352 8.60 15.89 -9.27
CA ARG A 352 8.48 16.63 -10.52
C ARG A 352 7.21 17.45 -10.55
N LYS A 353 7.24 18.52 -11.33
CA LYS A 353 6.10 19.41 -11.56
C LYS A 353 5.23 18.86 -12.69
N LEU A 354 3.91 18.91 -12.51
CA LEU A 354 2.93 18.47 -13.50
C LEU A 354 2.91 19.42 -14.70
N THR A 355 3.13 18.91 -15.90
CA THR A 355 3.05 19.70 -17.15
C THR A 355 1.72 19.48 -17.88
N LYS A 356 1.42 20.32 -18.87
CA LYS A 356 0.22 20.16 -19.71
C LYS A 356 0.21 18.87 -20.54
N LYS A 357 1.34 18.18 -20.68
CA LYS A 357 1.46 16.97 -21.51
C LYS A 357 1.46 15.68 -20.68
N ASP A 358 1.47 15.81 -19.37
CA ASP A 358 1.58 14.69 -18.44
C ASP A 358 0.21 14.13 -18.07
N LEU A 359 0.15 12.81 -17.91
CA LEU A 359 -0.88 12.16 -17.12
C LEU A 359 -0.45 12.13 -15.65
N VAL A 360 -1.44 12.12 -14.77
CA VAL A 360 -1.31 11.94 -13.33
C VAL A 360 -1.74 10.53 -12.99
N LEU A 361 -0.91 9.76 -12.31
CA LEU A 361 -1.28 8.50 -11.68
C LEU A 361 -1.39 8.73 -10.17
N ILE A 362 -2.56 8.43 -9.61
CA ILE A 362 -2.78 8.33 -8.17
C ILE A 362 -3.22 6.91 -7.87
N ASP A 363 -2.54 6.25 -6.96
CA ASP A 363 -2.89 4.94 -6.42
C ASP A 363 -3.03 5.09 -4.91
N ALA A 364 -4.20 4.78 -4.35
CA ALA A 364 -4.52 5.08 -2.96
C ALA A 364 -5.48 4.06 -2.34
N GLY A 365 -5.39 3.93 -1.02
CA GLY A 365 -6.19 3.00 -0.27
C GLY A 365 -6.25 3.30 1.23
N GLY A 366 -7.27 2.77 1.89
CA GLY A 366 -7.49 2.87 3.33
C GLY A 366 -8.36 1.72 3.83
N LYS A 367 -8.57 1.63 5.15
CA LYS A 367 -9.37 0.57 5.78
C LYS A 367 -10.67 1.09 6.36
N TRP A 368 -11.78 0.41 6.07
CA TRP A 368 -13.08 0.62 6.70
C TRP A 368 -13.55 -0.68 7.35
N GLY A 369 -13.81 -0.66 8.67
CA GLY A 369 -14.16 -1.88 9.41
C GLY A 369 -13.09 -2.98 9.32
N GLY A 370 -11.83 -2.61 9.06
CA GLY A 370 -10.72 -3.54 8.83
C GLY A 370 -10.51 -3.94 7.36
N TYR A 371 -11.47 -3.73 6.47
CA TYR A 371 -11.36 -4.11 5.06
C TYR A 371 -10.76 -3.01 4.21
N VAL A 372 -9.90 -3.40 3.28
CA VAL A 372 -9.06 -2.51 2.47
C VAL A 372 -9.76 -2.13 1.17
N SER A 373 -9.57 -0.87 0.75
CA SER A 373 -9.74 -0.45 -0.64
C SER A 373 -8.38 -0.24 -1.29
N ASP A 374 -8.30 -0.50 -2.59
CA ASP A 374 -7.13 -0.19 -3.41
C ASP A 374 -7.60 0.31 -4.78
N ILE A 375 -7.25 1.56 -5.12
CA ILE A 375 -7.76 2.26 -6.30
C ILE A 375 -6.65 3.06 -6.96
N THR A 376 -6.31 2.67 -8.19
CA THR A 376 -5.47 3.43 -9.09
C THR A 376 -6.29 4.17 -10.15
N ARG A 377 -5.95 5.45 -10.34
CA ARG A 377 -6.47 6.31 -11.40
C ARG A 377 -5.35 7.01 -12.11
N THR A 378 -5.37 6.89 -13.44
CA THR A 378 -4.55 7.72 -14.32
C THR A 378 -5.44 8.72 -15.06
N PHE A 379 -5.19 10.02 -14.95
CA PHE A 379 -6.05 11.05 -15.53
C PHE A 379 -5.26 12.29 -16.00
N ALA A 380 -5.96 13.17 -16.73
CA ALA A 380 -5.46 14.49 -17.11
C ALA A 380 -6.30 15.60 -16.45
N LEU A 381 -5.68 16.76 -16.21
CA LEU A 381 -6.40 17.95 -15.77
C LEU A 381 -7.11 18.63 -16.96
N PRO A 382 -8.23 19.36 -16.75
CA PRO A 382 -8.98 20.00 -17.85
C PRO A 382 -8.16 20.94 -18.74
N SER A 383 -7.09 21.55 -18.23
CA SER A 383 -6.21 22.47 -18.97
C SER A 383 -5.03 21.77 -19.67
N SER A 384 -5.00 20.43 -19.67
CA SER A 384 -3.94 19.63 -20.29
C SER A 384 -4.11 19.55 -21.81
N THR A 385 -3.00 19.41 -22.51
CA THR A 385 -2.89 19.15 -23.95
C THR A 385 -2.19 17.81 -24.15
N ILE A 386 -2.89 16.73 -23.79
CA ILE A 386 -2.34 15.37 -23.81
C ILE A 386 -2.09 14.91 -25.26
N PRO A 387 -0.90 14.38 -25.58
CA PRO A 387 -0.64 13.79 -26.89
C PRO A 387 -1.63 12.68 -27.24
N LYS A 388 -2.07 12.61 -28.50
CA LYS A 388 -3.00 11.56 -28.97
C LYS A 388 -2.49 10.14 -28.69
N SER A 389 -1.18 9.93 -28.77
CA SER A 389 -0.55 8.64 -28.46
C SER A 389 -0.69 8.25 -26.98
N HIS A 390 -0.63 9.21 -26.04
CA HIS A 390 -0.87 8.96 -24.61
C HIS A 390 -2.33 8.63 -24.35
N ILE A 391 -3.27 9.31 -25.03
CA ILE A 391 -4.70 9.00 -24.95
C ILE A 391 -4.96 7.58 -25.47
N LYS A 392 -4.35 7.20 -26.60
CA LYS A 392 -4.48 5.84 -27.15
C LYS A 392 -3.93 4.79 -26.17
N LEU A 393 -2.77 5.04 -25.56
CA LEU A 393 -2.20 4.17 -24.52
C LEU A 393 -3.16 4.02 -23.33
N TRP A 394 -3.69 5.13 -22.84
CA TRP A 394 -4.63 5.12 -21.73
C TRP A 394 -5.91 4.34 -22.05
N GLU A 395 -6.46 4.52 -23.25
CA GLU A 395 -7.63 3.77 -23.71
C GLU A 395 -7.32 2.27 -23.82
N THR A 396 -6.11 1.89 -24.26
CA THR A 396 -5.69 0.49 -24.26
C THR A 396 -5.69 -0.12 -22.86
N VAL A 397 -5.19 0.60 -21.84
CA VAL A 397 -5.23 0.12 -20.45
C VAL A 397 -6.67 -0.04 -19.97
N ARG A 398 -7.55 0.93 -20.29
CA ARG A 398 -8.98 0.86 -19.98
C ARG A 398 -9.64 -0.37 -20.60
N GLN A 399 -9.37 -0.65 -21.87
CA GLN A 399 -9.87 -1.84 -22.56
C GLN A 399 -9.30 -3.13 -21.95
N ALA A 400 -8.03 -3.12 -21.55
CA ALA A 400 -7.39 -4.26 -20.89
C ALA A 400 -8.02 -4.57 -19.53
N GLN A 401 -8.54 -3.55 -18.83
CA GLN A 401 -9.23 -3.73 -17.53
C GLN A 401 -10.67 -4.21 -17.70
N ILE A 402 -11.34 -3.75 -18.76
CA ILE A 402 -12.72 -4.14 -19.07
C ILE A 402 -12.80 -5.56 -19.63
N ALA A 403 -11.82 -6.00 -20.43
CA ALA A 403 -11.79 -7.33 -21.03
C ALA A 403 -12.02 -8.50 -20.03
N PRO A 404 -11.32 -8.58 -18.88
CA PRO A 404 -11.57 -9.63 -17.89
C PRO A 404 -12.96 -9.50 -17.25
N TYR A 405 -13.45 -8.29 -17.03
CA TYR A 405 -14.79 -8.05 -16.48
C TYR A 405 -15.91 -8.49 -17.45
N GLU A 406 -15.76 -8.20 -18.74
CA GLU A 406 -16.69 -8.65 -19.78
C GLU A 406 -16.63 -10.17 -19.97
N LEU A 407 -15.43 -10.77 -19.92
CA LEU A 407 -15.27 -12.22 -19.95
C LEU A 407 -16.00 -12.89 -18.79
N LEU A 408 -15.83 -12.34 -17.58
CA LEU A 408 -16.51 -12.80 -16.38
C LEU A 408 -18.04 -12.73 -16.51
N ASN A 409 -18.58 -11.60 -16.98
CA ASN A 409 -20.03 -11.39 -17.13
C ASN A 409 -20.66 -12.18 -18.29
N SER A 410 -19.89 -12.56 -19.30
CA SER A 410 -20.39 -13.34 -20.44
C SER A 410 -20.22 -14.84 -20.25
N SER A 411 -19.49 -15.27 -19.22
CA SER A 411 -19.33 -16.68 -18.87
C SER A 411 -20.54 -17.21 -18.10
N ASN A 412 -20.86 -18.48 -18.31
CA ASN A 412 -21.85 -19.24 -17.56
C ASN A 412 -21.25 -20.49 -16.88
N GLY A 413 -19.92 -20.54 -16.73
CA GLY A 413 -19.21 -21.70 -16.21
C GLY A 413 -17.82 -21.38 -15.66
N THR A 414 -17.00 -22.42 -15.51
CA THR A 414 -15.64 -22.39 -14.94
C THR A 414 -14.70 -21.46 -15.72
N LEU A 415 -14.34 -20.33 -15.11
CA LEU A 415 -13.16 -19.54 -15.48
C LEU A 415 -12.10 -19.73 -14.41
N THR A 416 -10.84 -19.66 -14.81
CA THR A 416 -9.70 -19.55 -13.89
C THR A 416 -9.25 -18.10 -13.76
N PHE A 417 -8.53 -17.77 -12.68
CA PHE A 417 -7.89 -16.46 -12.55
C PHE A 417 -6.89 -16.16 -13.68
N GLY A 418 -6.27 -17.21 -14.23
CA GLY A 418 -5.39 -17.11 -15.39
C GLY A 418 -6.11 -16.71 -16.68
N ASP A 419 -7.37 -17.12 -16.87
CA ASP A 419 -8.17 -16.70 -18.03
C ASP A 419 -8.43 -15.19 -18.03
N LEU A 420 -8.65 -14.61 -16.85
CA LEU A 420 -8.80 -13.15 -16.70
C LEU A 420 -7.50 -12.42 -17.08
N ASP A 421 -6.34 -12.81 -16.52
CA ASP A 421 -5.04 -12.20 -16.85
C ASP A 421 -4.74 -12.30 -18.35
N LYS A 422 -5.03 -13.47 -18.95
CA LYS A 422 -4.87 -13.69 -20.38
C LYS A 422 -5.71 -12.75 -21.24
N SER A 423 -6.97 -12.49 -20.84
CA SER A 423 -7.86 -11.58 -21.57
C SER A 423 -7.33 -10.13 -21.61
N ALA A 424 -6.82 -9.64 -20.48
CA ALA A 424 -6.21 -8.31 -20.40
C ALA A 424 -4.93 -8.21 -21.22
N ARG A 425 -4.05 -9.22 -21.12
CA ARG A 425 -2.79 -9.26 -21.88
C ARG A 425 -3.01 -9.34 -23.40
N ALA A 426 -4.08 -9.98 -23.85
CA ALA A 426 -4.43 -10.02 -25.28
C ALA A 426 -4.66 -8.60 -25.84
N VAL A 427 -5.36 -7.74 -25.10
CA VAL A 427 -5.59 -6.34 -25.47
C VAL A 427 -4.26 -5.57 -25.58
N VAL A 428 -3.39 -5.69 -24.56
CA VAL A 428 -2.09 -5.02 -24.54
C VAL A 428 -1.18 -5.51 -25.67
N SER A 429 -1.18 -6.82 -25.93
CA SER A 429 -0.37 -7.44 -27.00
C SER A 429 -0.80 -6.96 -28.38
N ASN A 430 -2.11 -6.87 -28.64
CA ASN A 430 -2.63 -6.37 -29.90
C ASN A 430 -2.25 -4.91 -30.14
N TRP A 431 -2.34 -4.07 -29.11
CA TRP A 431 -1.88 -2.68 -29.18
C TRP A 431 -0.38 -2.58 -29.45
N LYS A 432 0.44 -3.35 -28.73
CA LYS A 432 1.90 -3.36 -28.88
C LYS A 432 2.34 -3.76 -30.29
N ASN A 433 1.65 -4.72 -30.91
CA ASN A 433 2.00 -5.27 -32.22
C ASN A 433 1.33 -4.56 -33.41
N GLY A 434 0.53 -3.51 -33.16
CA GLY A 434 -0.06 -2.68 -34.21
C GLY A 434 -1.12 -3.38 -35.06
N ASP A 435 -2.04 -4.12 -34.42
CA ASP A 435 -3.12 -4.93 -35.04
C ASP A 435 -2.66 -6.05 -35.98
N SER A 436 -1.35 -6.20 -36.21
CA SER A 436 -0.78 -7.42 -36.77
C SER A 436 -0.80 -8.48 -35.68
N LEU A 437 -1.85 -9.31 -35.70
CA LEU A 437 -1.95 -10.57 -34.98
C LEU A 437 -0.79 -11.50 -35.39
N SER A 438 0.42 -11.21 -34.93
CA SER A 438 1.32 -12.29 -34.55
C SER A 438 0.89 -12.68 -33.15
N LEU A 439 -0.11 -13.55 -33.08
CA LEU A 439 -0.17 -14.50 -31.98
C LEU A 439 1.21 -15.15 -31.98
N SER A 440 2.11 -14.70 -31.11
CA SER A 440 3.28 -15.50 -30.82
C SER A 440 2.74 -16.84 -30.33
N THR A 441 2.86 -17.83 -31.20
CA THR A 441 2.47 -19.22 -30.97
C THR A 441 3.46 -19.94 -30.07
N SER A 442 4.42 -19.22 -29.45
CA SER A 442 5.07 -19.75 -28.26
C SER A 442 4.02 -19.78 -27.15
N LYS A 443 3.34 -20.93 -27.04
CA LYS A 443 2.43 -21.30 -25.94
C LYS A 443 3.05 -21.12 -24.54
N ASP A 444 4.34 -20.82 -24.45
CA ASP A 444 5.14 -20.97 -23.23
C ASP A 444 5.73 -19.65 -22.68
N SER A 445 5.43 -18.47 -23.25
CA SER A 445 5.93 -17.21 -22.65
C SER A 445 4.87 -16.13 -22.54
N ILE A 446 4.59 -15.73 -21.30
CA ILE A 446 3.78 -14.57 -20.94
C ILE A 446 4.64 -13.32 -21.17
N ASP A 447 4.15 -12.34 -21.93
CA ASP A 447 4.87 -11.09 -22.20
C ASP A 447 4.76 -10.13 -21.00
N TYR A 448 5.89 -9.92 -20.31
CA TYR A 448 6.06 -8.96 -19.22
C TYR A 448 6.87 -7.71 -19.60
N SER A 449 7.12 -7.48 -20.89
CA SER A 449 8.00 -6.38 -21.33
C SER A 449 7.43 -4.99 -21.08
N ILE A 450 6.10 -4.84 -21.12
CA ILE A 450 5.41 -3.57 -20.90
C ILE A 450 4.25 -3.66 -19.91
N PHE A 451 3.61 -4.84 -19.81
CA PHE A 451 2.67 -5.18 -18.74
C PHE A 451 3.39 -6.09 -17.74
N THR A 452 4.12 -5.45 -16.83
CA THR A 452 5.27 -6.02 -16.11
C THR A 452 4.90 -6.84 -14.86
N HIS A 453 3.63 -6.90 -14.50
CA HIS A 453 3.14 -7.60 -13.30
C HIS A 453 1.85 -8.38 -13.60
N ARG A 454 1.31 -9.08 -12.59
CA ARG A 454 0.00 -9.77 -12.64
C ARG A 454 -1.15 -8.81 -12.96
N LEU A 455 -2.29 -9.31 -13.42
CA LEU A 455 -3.48 -8.49 -13.63
C LEU A 455 -4.08 -7.95 -12.33
N GLY A 456 -3.92 -8.67 -11.22
CA GLY A 456 -4.38 -8.20 -9.92
C GLY A 456 -4.23 -9.23 -8.82
N HIS A 457 -4.80 -8.92 -7.67
CA HIS A 457 -4.72 -9.73 -6.46
C HIS A 457 -6.04 -9.71 -5.70
N GLY A 458 -6.22 -10.71 -4.85
CA GLY A 458 -7.25 -10.74 -3.85
C GLY A 458 -7.04 -9.62 -2.85
N ILE A 459 -8.14 -9.14 -2.30
CA ILE A 459 -8.15 -8.04 -1.36
C ILE A 459 -9.27 -8.26 -0.36
N GLY A 460 -9.07 -7.84 0.88
CA GLY A 460 -9.98 -8.11 1.99
C GLY A 460 -9.51 -7.39 3.24
N LEU A 461 -9.13 -8.15 4.27
CA LEU A 461 -8.52 -7.58 5.50
C LEU A 461 -7.06 -7.15 5.26
N GLU A 462 -6.45 -7.69 4.19
CA GLU A 462 -5.15 -7.33 3.67
C GLU A 462 -5.31 -6.61 2.32
N GLY A 463 -4.36 -5.71 2.01
CA GLY A 463 -4.32 -5.06 0.70
C GLY A 463 -4.04 -6.09 -0.40
N HIS A 464 -3.08 -6.99 -0.15
CA HIS A 464 -2.81 -8.14 -0.99
C HIS A 464 -3.08 -9.43 -0.20
N GLU A 465 -4.10 -10.16 -0.61
CA GLU A 465 -4.35 -11.54 -0.19
C GLU A 465 -4.58 -12.40 -1.44
N SER A 466 -4.67 -13.71 -1.25
CA SER A 466 -5.13 -14.62 -2.30
C SER A 466 -6.61 -14.35 -2.62
N PRO A 467 -7.13 -14.71 -3.81
CA PRO A 467 -6.47 -15.32 -4.97
C PRO A 467 -5.53 -14.36 -5.71
N TYR A 468 -4.70 -14.85 -6.65
CA TYR A 468 -3.91 -13.98 -7.52
C TYR A 468 -4.39 -14.06 -8.95
N VAL A 469 -4.64 -12.91 -9.58
CA VAL A 469 -5.13 -12.83 -10.97
C VAL A 469 -3.93 -12.84 -11.92
N ILE A 470 -3.45 -14.04 -12.24
CA ILE A 470 -2.23 -14.25 -13.01
C ILE A 470 -2.30 -15.55 -13.83
N GLN A 471 -1.70 -15.59 -15.01
CA GLN A 471 -1.47 -16.86 -15.71
C GLN A 471 -0.41 -17.72 -15.02
N GLY A 472 -0.50 -19.04 -15.22
CA GLY A 472 0.38 -20.04 -14.63
C GLY A 472 -0.16 -20.65 -13.34
N PRO A 473 0.63 -21.45 -12.62
CA PRO A 473 0.13 -22.34 -11.56
C PRO A 473 -0.68 -21.65 -10.45
N GLN A 474 -0.38 -20.39 -10.12
CA GLN A 474 -1.09 -19.65 -9.07
C GLN A 474 -2.50 -19.22 -9.46
N GLY A 475 -2.80 -19.11 -10.76
CA GLY A 475 -4.10 -18.70 -11.26
C GLY A 475 -4.89 -19.82 -11.93
N GLU A 476 -4.48 -21.08 -11.80
CA GLU A 476 -5.22 -22.24 -12.31
C GLU A 476 -6.49 -22.55 -11.51
N ARG A 477 -6.62 -21.97 -10.31
CA ARG A 477 -7.83 -22.13 -9.49
C ARG A 477 -9.04 -21.50 -10.16
N GLU A 478 -10.17 -22.18 -10.08
CA GLU A 478 -11.46 -21.69 -10.56
C GLU A 478 -11.91 -20.49 -9.71
N ILE A 479 -12.56 -19.55 -10.38
CA ILE A 479 -13.18 -18.39 -9.72
C ILE A 479 -14.53 -18.81 -9.14
N GLU A 480 -14.79 -18.43 -7.90
CA GLU A 480 -16.01 -18.75 -7.16
C GLU A 480 -16.74 -17.50 -6.68
N VAL A 481 -18.08 -17.60 -6.58
CA VAL A 481 -18.93 -16.51 -6.13
C VAL A 481 -18.47 -15.99 -4.77
N GLY A 482 -18.41 -14.67 -4.63
CA GLY A 482 -17.87 -13.98 -3.47
C GLY A 482 -16.38 -13.67 -3.59
N ASN A 483 -15.64 -14.21 -4.58
CA ASN A 483 -14.26 -13.81 -4.78
C ASN A 483 -14.15 -12.30 -5.04
N VAL A 484 -13.26 -11.63 -4.32
CA VAL A 484 -12.95 -10.22 -4.48
C VAL A 484 -11.49 -10.04 -4.84
N PHE A 485 -11.22 -9.32 -5.92
CA PHE A 485 -9.87 -9.06 -6.43
C PHE A 485 -9.79 -7.75 -7.21
N SER A 486 -8.58 -7.19 -7.32
CA SER A 486 -8.30 -6.05 -8.18
C SER A 486 -8.22 -6.48 -9.65
N LEU A 487 -8.64 -5.58 -10.54
CA LEU A 487 -8.33 -5.60 -11.96
C LEU A 487 -7.52 -4.34 -12.26
N GLU A 488 -6.20 -4.48 -12.33
CA GLU A 488 -5.23 -3.39 -12.32
C GLU A 488 -4.20 -3.43 -13.47
N PRO A 489 -4.61 -3.64 -14.74
CA PRO A 489 -3.64 -3.69 -15.82
C PRO A 489 -2.85 -2.37 -15.91
N GLY A 490 -1.55 -2.50 -16.16
CA GLY A 490 -0.65 -1.36 -16.31
C GLY A 490 0.26 -1.53 -17.51
N ILE A 491 0.47 -0.44 -18.24
CA ILE A 491 1.52 -0.38 -19.28
C ILE A 491 2.58 0.63 -18.83
N TYR A 492 3.83 0.15 -18.78
CA TYR A 492 4.97 0.91 -18.28
C TYR A 492 6.06 0.97 -19.34
N LEU A 493 6.40 2.18 -19.78
CA LEU A 493 7.43 2.43 -20.79
C LEU A 493 8.49 3.36 -20.19
N PRO A 494 9.53 2.83 -19.51
CA PRO A 494 10.56 3.65 -18.87
C PRO A 494 11.32 4.56 -19.86
N SER A 495 11.79 5.73 -19.40
CA SER A 495 12.51 6.69 -20.26
C SER A 495 13.82 6.12 -20.85
N ASN A 496 14.44 5.15 -20.17
CA ASN A 496 15.63 4.43 -20.60
C ASN A 496 15.33 3.08 -21.29
N GLY A 497 14.05 2.74 -21.47
CA GLY A 497 13.60 1.52 -22.12
C GLY A 497 13.53 1.64 -23.66
N HIS A 498 13.13 0.53 -24.30
CA HIS A 498 12.85 0.53 -25.72
C HIS A 498 11.56 1.28 -26.03
N GLU A 499 11.54 1.97 -27.16
CA GLU A 499 10.36 2.68 -27.63
C GLU A 499 9.32 1.69 -28.16
N VAL A 500 8.04 1.87 -27.77
CA VAL A 500 6.91 1.06 -28.23
C VAL A 500 5.88 2.00 -28.83
N ASN A 501 5.52 1.81 -30.10
CA ASN A 501 4.56 2.65 -30.81
C ASN A 501 4.89 4.18 -30.74
N GLY A 502 6.18 4.54 -30.74
CA GLY A 502 6.59 5.94 -30.61
C GLY A 502 6.59 6.49 -29.18
N LEU A 503 6.43 5.64 -28.16
CA LEU A 503 6.31 6.03 -26.76
C LEU A 503 7.44 5.48 -25.88
N LYS A 504 7.89 6.31 -24.95
CA LYS A 504 8.73 6.00 -23.78
C LYS A 504 8.57 7.12 -22.74
N GLY A 505 9.01 6.88 -21.51
CA GLY A 505 8.83 7.81 -20.39
C GLY A 505 7.37 8.05 -20.02
N ILE A 506 6.55 6.99 -20.04
CA ILE A 506 5.14 7.07 -19.66
C ILE A 506 4.69 5.75 -19.02
N GLY A 507 3.85 5.84 -18.00
CA GLY A 507 3.09 4.69 -17.52
C GLY A 507 1.64 5.06 -17.24
N VAL A 508 0.77 4.07 -17.40
CA VAL A 508 -0.67 4.17 -17.14
C VAL A 508 -1.10 2.89 -16.42
N ARG A 509 -1.80 3.04 -15.32
CA ARG A 509 -2.51 1.97 -14.61
C ARG A 509 -3.93 2.45 -14.27
N LEU A 510 -4.88 1.55 -14.36
CA LEU A 510 -6.25 1.73 -13.88
C LEU A 510 -6.58 0.52 -13.03
N GLU A 511 -7.13 0.74 -11.84
CA GLU A 511 -7.38 -0.32 -10.89
C GLU A 511 -8.69 -0.10 -10.16
N ASP A 512 -9.47 -1.17 -10.11
CA ASP A 512 -10.71 -1.24 -9.37
C ASP A 512 -10.89 -2.66 -8.84
N CYS A 513 -11.46 -2.76 -7.64
CA CYS A 513 -11.85 -4.02 -7.05
C CYS A 513 -13.20 -4.49 -7.61
N VAL A 514 -13.27 -5.77 -7.98
CA VAL A 514 -14.49 -6.44 -8.42
C VAL A 514 -14.82 -7.59 -7.48
N VAL A 515 -16.11 -7.79 -7.19
CA VAL A 515 -16.62 -9.01 -6.57
C VAL A 515 -17.37 -9.85 -7.60
N LEU A 516 -17.09 -11.15 -7.66
CA LEU A 516 -17.90 -12.09 -8.43
C LEU A 516 -19.23 -12.33 -7.70
N THR A 517 -20.33 -12.05 -8.38
CA THR A 517 -21.71 -12.26 -7.92
C THR A 517 -22.41 -13.31 -8.76
N ARG A 518 -23.61 -13.70 -8.33
CA ARG A 518 -24.49 -14.59 -9.09
C ARG A 518 -25.87 -13.96 -9.19
N GLY A 519 -26.38 -13.83 -10.42
CA GLY A 519 -27.73 -13.37 -10.68
C GLY A 519 -28.79 -14.40 -10.28
N ASP A 520 -30.04 -13.96 -10.16
CA ASP A 520 -31.18 -14.81 -9.81
C ASP A 520 -31.46 -15.91 -10.87
N ASP A 521 -31.07 -15.65 -12.12
CA ASP A 521 -31.11 -16.61 -13.24
C ASP A 521 -29.94 -17.61 -13.24
N GLY A 522 -29.07 -17.54 -12.22
CA GLY A 522 -27.92 -18.40 -12.03
C GLY A 522 -26.68 -18.00 -12.83
N THR A 523 -26.75 -16.93 -13.64
CA THR A 523 -25.63 -16.40 -14.42
C THR A 523 -24.60 -15.73 -13.51
N TRP A 524 -23.33 -15.76 -13.92
CA TRP A 524 -22.28 -15.01 -13.23
C TRP A 524 -22.40 -13.52 -13.55
N GLY A 525 -22.11 -12.70 -12.55
CA GLY A 525 -22.01 -11.25 -12.71
C GLY A 525 -20.83 -10.72 -11.93
N GLY A 526 -20.36 -9.53 -12.26
CA GLY A 526 -19.33 -8.82 -11.52
C GLY A 526 -19.87 -7.50 -11.01
N GLU A 527 -19.60 -7.17 -9.75
CA GLU A 527 -19.89 -5.84 -9.20
C GLU A 527 -18.58 -5.08 -8.94
N TRP A 528 -18.45 -3.89 -9.53
CA TRP A 528 -17.37 -2.96 -9.20
C TRP A 528 -17.63 -2.32 -7.84
N LEU A 529 -16.70 -2.48 -6.89
CA LEU A 529 -16.86 -1.95 -5.53
C LEU A 529 -16.73 -0.42 -5.47
N SER A 530 -16.06 0.18 -6.45
CA SER A 530 -15.99 1.62 -6.68
C SER A 530 -17.25 2.18 -7.36
N GLY A 531 -18.27 1.35 -7.60
CA GLY A 531 -19.53 1.71 -8.25
C GLY A 531 -19.46 1.62 -9.78
N PRO A 532 -20.58 1.90 -10.47
CA PRO A 532 -20.60 1.89 -11.92
C PRO A 532 -19.59 2.92 -12.45
N VAL A 533 -18.72 2.46 -13.35
CA VAL A 533 -17.83 3.37 -14.07
C VAL A 533 -18.63 4.00 -15.22
N GLU A 534 -19.54 4.92 -14.89
CA GLU A 534 -20.40 5.61 -15.87
C GLU A 534 -19.56 6.38 -16.90
N GLY A 535 -18.40 6.89 -16.46
CA GLY A 535 -17.33 7.36 -17.32
C GLY A 535 -16.02 7.42 -16.52
N TRP A 536 -14.94 6.87 -17.08
CA TRP A 536 -13.60 6.95 -16.51
C TRP A 536 -13.05 8.39 -16.37
N GLY A 537 -13.78 9.38 -16.90
CA GLY A 537 -13.54 10.82 -16.73
C GLY A 537 -14.26 11.45 -15.52
N ASP A 538 -15.15 10.71 -14.85
CA ASP A 538 -15.76 11.11 -13.58
C ASP A 538 -14.81 10.95 -12.40
N ILE A 539 -13.53 10.73 -12.69
CA ILE A 539 -12.45 10.55 -11.74
C ILE A 539 -11.30 11.44 -12.16
#